data_AF-A0A9N9H4W5-F1
#
_entry.id   AF-A0A9N9H4W5-F1
#
_cell.length_a   1.000
_cell.length_b   1.000
_cell.length_c   1.000
_cell.angle_alpha   90.00
_cell.angle_beta   90.00
_cell.angle_gamma   90.00
#
_symmetry.space_group_name_H-M   'P 1'
#
loop_
_entity.id
_entity.type
_entity.pdbx_description
1 polymer ?
#
loop_
_entity_poly.entity_id
_entity_poly.type
_entity_poly.pdbx_seq_one_letter_code
_entity_poly.pdbx_strand_id
1 'polypeptide(L)'
;MPESWIHILLNPIPQYVLGVFPGIAINGDTPMEKLTMKLGWVLRCLGCPFTGIFYACNVGTDKVAICTYWISSDKFIQQDGQNLSSRPIGTHTMTFDLDKDRIRQCTGRASVLDRMSSIVSVYFIVVGVISGISKLHKPPNEEPCEDWPYIPMLLFWTVPATIKRIFWGNLIFKDPNEIFEDNVITVQDIGPIKKNHLIVTVTLTAFVSIVLPWLTVFLAYYTPPIGYLCRSKYLTTVCAIWSFNSLIAYIVHLKGERHVSDRFFHVWFSICGFVVAFLLLALGILAEFSELWTVFSSSCDISSSCTRGV
;
A
#
# COMPACT_ATOMS: atom_id res chain seq x y z
N MET A 1 -30.46 -6.74 -27.10
CA MET A 1 -30.01 -6.01 -25.90
C MET A 1 -29.98 -6.95 -24.70
N PRO A 2 -28.89 -7.71 -24.53
CA PRO A 2 -28.19 -7.75 -23.24
C PRO A 2 -26.64 -7.90 -23.37
N GLU A 3 -26.02 -7.39 -24.44
CA GLU A 3 -24.56 -7.44 -24.61
C GLU A 3 -23.79 -6.36 -23.83
N SER A 4 -24.49 -5.36 -23.29
CA SER A 4 -23.87 -4.21 -22.60
C SER A 4 -23.20 -4.59 -21.26
N TRP A 5 -23.82 -5.42 -20.42
CA TRP A 5 -23.30 -5.71 -19.08
C TRP A 5 -22.10 -6.66 -19.11
N ILE A 6 -22.10 -7.63 -20.02
CA ILE A 6 -21.02 -8.61 -20.15
C ILE A 6 -19.77 -7.93 -20.72
N HIS A 7 -19.90 -7.03 -21.70
CA HIS A 7 -18.77 -6.24 -22.19
C HIS A 7 -18.24 -5.26 -21.13
N ILE A 8 -19.08 -4.65 -20.30
CA ILE A 8 -18.64 -3.82 -19.17
C ILE A 8 -17.94 -4.66 -18.10
N LEU A 9 -18.44 -5.86 -17.80
CA LEU A 9 -17.79 -6.79 -16.87
C LEU A 9 -16.48 -7.36 -17.41
N LEU A 10 -16.36 -7.51 -18.73
CA LEU A 10 -15.15 -7.95 -19.44
C LEU A 10 -14.20 -6.80 -19.78
N ASN A 11 -14.61 -5.56 -19.52
CA ASN A 11 -13.77 -4.40 -19.70
C ASN A 11 -12.63 -4.48 -18.66
N PRO A 12 -11.35 -4.41 -19.07
CA PRO A 12 -10.22 -4.56 -18.17
C PRO A 12 -10.27 -3.62 -16.97
N ILE A 13 -10.78 -2.39 -17.13
CA ILE A 13 -10.69 -1.33 -16.12
C ILE A 13 -11.49 -1.67 -14.84
N PRO A 14 -12.80 -2.01 -14.90
CA PRO A 14 -13.55 -2.49 -13.74
C PRO A 14 -12.91 -3.72 -13.07
N GLN A 15 -12.41 -4.68 -13.87
CA GLN A 15 -11.78 -5.90 -13.33
C GLN A 15 -10.49 -5.59 -12.58
N TYR A 16 -9.67 -4.67 -13.09
CA TYR A 16 -8.46 -4.23 -12.42
C TYR A 16 -8.74 -3.44 -11.15
N VAL A 17 -9.75 -2.57 -11.16
CA VAL A 17 -10.15 -1.83 -9.96
C VAL A 17 -10.65 -2.77 -8.87
N LEU A 18 -11.58 -3.67 -9.21
CA LEU A 18 -12.13 -4.65 -8.27
C LEU A 18 -11.08 -5.67 -7.81
N GLY A 19 -10.20 -6.08 -8.71
CA GLY A 19 -9.12 -7.02 -8.44
C GLY A 19 -8.06 -6.47 -7.49
N VAL A 20 -7.79 -5.16 -7.51
CA VAL A 20 -6.69 -4.56 -6.73
C VAL A 20 -7.13 -4.02 -5.36
N PHE A 21 -8.42 -3.74 -5.16
CA PHE A 21 -8.96 -3.31 -3.86
C PHE A 21 -8.59 -4.21 -2.66
N PRO A 22 -8.63 -5.56 -2.78
CA PRO A 22 -8.20 -6.41 -1.68
C PRO A 22 -6.73 -6.20 -1.32
N GLY A 23 -5.85 -5.94 -2.30
CA GLY A 23 -4.46 -5.56 -2.05
C GLY A 23 -4.31 -4.30 -1.20
N ILE A 24 -5.13 -3.27 -1.47
CA ILE A 24 -5.17 -2.05 -0.64
C ILE A 24 -5.68 -2.37 0.77
N ALA A 25 -6.76 -3.15 0.89
CA ALA A 25 -7.35 -3.53 2.17
C ALA A 25 -6.38 -4.34 3.04
N ILE A 26 -5.59 -5.25 2.44
CA ILE A 26 -4.58 -6.04 3.14
C ILE A 26 -3.47 -5.17 3.72
N ASN A 27 -3.04 -4.12 3.01
CA ASN A 27 -2.04 -3.18 3.52
C ASN A 27 -2.59 -2.33 4.68
N GLY A 28 -3.91 -2.09 4.72
CA GLY A 28 -4.59 -1.39 5.80
C GLY A 28 -5.13 -2.27 6.92
N ASP A 29 -4.79 -3.56 6.95
CA ASP A 29 -5.33 -4.48 7.94
C ASP A 29 -4.84 -4.11 9.35
N THR A 30 -5.75 -4.15 10.32
CA THR A 30 -5.54 -3.62 11.67
C THR A 30 -6.36 -4.43 12.69
N PRO A 31 -5.86 -4.59 13.94
CA PRO A 31 -6.60 -5.30 14.98
C PRO A 31 -7.80 -4.53 15.55
N MET A 32 -8.03 -3.29 15.13
CA MET A 32 -9.12 -2.45 15.62
C MET A 32 -10.48 -3.07 15.27
N GLU A 33 -11.41 -3.14 16.23
CA GLU A 33 -12.70 -3.80 16.00
C GLU A 33 -13.64 -3.00 15.09
N LYS A 34 -13.67 -1.67 15.23
CA LYS A 34 -14.62 -0.79 14.55
C LYS A 34 -14.28 -0.63 13.06
N LEU A 35 -15.29 -0.79 12.20
CA LEU A 35 -15.16 -0.62 10.74
C LEU A 35 -14.57 0.75 10.36
N THR A 36 -15.00 1.83 11.03
CA THR A 36 -14.49 3.18 10.77
C THR A 36 -13.00 3.31 11.04
N MET A 37 -12.49 2.63 12.07
CA MET A 37 -11.07 2.59 12.38
C MET A 37 -10.30 1.78 11.34
N LYS A 38 -10.86 0.62 10.91
CA LYS A 38 -10.28 -0.18 9.82
C LYS A 38 -10.18 0.61 8.52
N LEU A 39 -11.26 1.29 8.13
CA LEU A 39 -11.26 2.17 6.96
C LEU A 39 -10.26 3.31 7.11
N GLY A 40 -10.12 3.89 8.31
CA GLY A 40 -9.10 4.89 8.60
C GLY A 40 -7.67 4.38 8.35
N TRP A 41 -7.39 3.13 8.72
CA TRP A 41 -6.11 2.46 8.44
C TRP A 41 -5.88 2.16 6.96
N VAL A 42 -6.92 1.69 6.26
CA VAL A 42 -6.87 1.52 4.81
C VAL A 42 -6.54 2.84 4.10
N LEU A 43 -7.22 3.92 4.49
CA LEU A 43 -6.93 5.26 3.97
C LEU A 43 -5.53 5.72 4.36
N ARG A 44 -5.08 5.50 5.60
CA ARG A 44 -3.71 5.85 6.02
C ARG A 44 -2.66 5.17 5.13
N CYS A 45 -2.80 3.86 4.91
CA CYS A 45 -1.86 3.10 4.10
C CYS A 45 -1.95 3.49 2.62
N LEU A 46 -3.14 3.81 2.12
CA LEU A 46 -3.32 4.36 0.78
C LEU A 46 -2.71 5.76 0.63
N GLY A 47 -2.73 6.60 1.66
CA GLY A 47 -2.12 7.92 1.64
C GLY A 47 -0.61 7.90 1.83
N CYS A 48 -0.07 6.83 2.42
CA CYS A 48 1.34 6.67 2.71
C CYS A 48 1.79 5.21 2.47
N PRO A 49 2.28 4.87 1.26
CA PRO A 49 2.72 3.52 0.92
C PRO A 49 3.73 2.93 1.90
N PHE A 50 4.67 3.75 2.40
CA PHE A 50 5.62 3.31 3.43
C PHE A 50 4.93 2.71 4.64
N THR A 51 3.89 3.35 5.18
CA THR A 51 3.18 2.80 6.34
C THR A 51 2.46 1.48 6.02
N GLY A 52 1.92 1.34 4.80
CA GLY A 52 1.25 0.12 4.36
C GLY A 52 2.20 -1.07 4.23
N ILE A 53 3.36 -0.86 3.61
CA ILE A 53 4.33 -1.94 3.42
C ILE A 53 5.31 -2.10 4.58
N PHE A 54 5.46 -1.12 5.47
CA PHE A 54 6.39 -1.22 6.60
C PHE A 54 6.04 -2.41 7.48
N TYR A 55 4.76 -2.56 7.84
CA TYR A 55 4.28 -3.69 8.62
C TYR A 55 4.60 -5.02 7.94
N ALA A 56 4.32 -5.15 6.65
CA ALA A 56 4.62 -6.39 5.95
C ALA A 56 6.12 -6.62 5.74
N CYS A 57 6.91 -5.63 5.35
CA CYS A 57 8.30 -5.84 4.95
C CYS A 57 9.29 -5.84 6.13
N ASN A 58 8.97 -5.15 7.23
CA ASN A 58 9.92 -4.90 8.32
C ASN A 58 9.50 -5.48 9.67
N VAL A 59 8.21 -5.67 9.91
CA VAL A 59 7.76 -6.48 11.06
C VAL A 59 7.91 -7.93 10.63
N GLY A 60 8.52 -8.77 11.46
CA GLY A 60 8.83 -10.16 11.13
C GLY A 60 7.61 -11.00 10.74
N THR A 61 7.82 -12.30 10.55
CA THR A 61 6.72 -13.25 10.28
C THR A 61 6.25 -13.95 11.55
N ASP A 62 7.02 -13.79 12.62
CA ASP A 62 6.74 -14.32 13.94
C ASP A 62 5.60 -13.54 14.60
N LYS A 63 4.83 -14.26 15.40
CA LYS A 63 3.65 -13.72 16.08
C LYS A 63 4.03 -12.66 17.14
N VAL A 64 5.24 -12.75 17.69
CA VAL A 64 5.78 -11.82 18.69
C VAL A 64 5.96 -10.45 18.05
N ALA A 65 6.71 -10.35 16.96
CA ALA A 65 6.93 -9.10 16.24
C ALA A 65 5.61 -8.48 15.76
N ILE A 66 4.69 -9.32 15.25
CA ILE A 66 3.37 -8.88 14.80
C ILE A 66 2.57 -8.23 15.94
N CYS A 67 2.46 -8.85 17.13
CA CYS A 67 1.73 -8.21 18.23
C CYS A 67 2.47 -7.00 18.79
N THR A 68 3.80 -7.04 18.89
CA THR A 68 4.62 -5.92 19.37
C THR A 68 4.41 -4.68 18.51
N TYR A 69 4.19 -4.85 17.20
CA TYR A 69 3.94 -3.72 16.31
C TYR A 69 2.80 -2.81 16.79
N TRP A 70 1.77 -3.34 17.43
CA TRP A 70 0.63 -2.52 17.83
C TRP A 70 0.78 -1.93 19.23
N ILE A 71 1.74 -2.41 20.02
CA ILE A 71 1.93 -2.00 21.42
C ILE A 71 2.64 -0.63 21.49
N SER A 72 2.13 0.22 22.36
CA SER A 72 2.66 1.56 22.67
C SER A 72 3.99 1.51 23.45
N SER A 73 4.85 2.52 23.28
CA SER A 73 6.20 2.53 23.89
C SER A 73 6.19 2.55 25.42
N ASP A 74 5.13 3.09 26.04
CA ASP A 74 4.95 3.19 27.50
C ASP A 74 4.85 1.84 28.21
N LYS A 75 4.57 0.76 27.48
CA LYS A 75 4.55 -0.61 28.03
C LYS A 75 5.91 -1.29 28.03
N PHE A 76 6.93 -0.66 27.45
CA PHE A 76 8.28 -1.21 27.37
C PHE A 76 9.22 -0.49 28.33
N ILE A 77 9.91 -1.27 29.14
CA ILE A 77 10.89 -0.77 30.12
C ILE A 77 12.23 -1.46 29.88
N GLN A 78 13.31 -0.70 29.94
CA GLN A 78 14.66 -1.21 29.82
C GLN A 78 15.09 -1.90 31.14
N GLN A 79 16.11 -2.74 31.12
CA GLN A 79 16.52 -3.51 32.32
C GLN A 79 16.88 -2.63 33.54
N ASP A 80 17.22 -1.36 33.32
CA ASP A 80 17.52 -0.37 34.34
C ASP A 80 16.27 0.32 34.95
N GLY A 81 15.07 -0.07 34.50
CA GLY A 81 13.80 0.49 34.97
C GLY A 81 13.36 1.76 34.24
N GLN A 82 14.07 2.21 33.20
CA GLN A 82 13.68 3.39 32.43
C GLN A 82 12.65 3.05 31.34
N ASN A 83 11.64 3.93 31.20
CA ASN A 83 10.65 3.82 30.14
C ASN A 83 11.27 4.08 28.77
N LEU A 84 10.84 3.33 27.75
CA LEU A 84 11.27 3.60 26.38
C LEU A 84 10.65 4.89 25.82
N SER A 85 11.50 5.69 25.18
CA SER A 85 11.09 6.90 24.47
C SER A 85 10.46 6.63 23.10
N SER A 86 10.72 5.44 22.53
CA SER A 86 10.26 5.00 21.20
C SER A 86 9.89 3.52 21.19
N ARG A 87 9.02 3.09 20.28
CA ARG A 87 8.64 1.68 20.12
C ARG A 87 9.83 0.83 19.63
N PRO A 88 10.01 -0.39 20.16
CA PRO A 88 11.16 -1.22 19.84
C PRO A 88 11.00 -1.98 18.51
N ILE A 89 10.84 -1.27 17.38
CA ILE A 89 10.57 -1.85 16.06
C ILE A 89 11.42 -1.19 14.97
N GLY A 90 11.74 -1.94 13.92
CA GLY A 90 12.48 -1.46 12.77
C GLY A 90 13.89 -1.05 13.19
N THR A 91 14.20 0.24 13.12
CA THR A 91 15.52 0.80 13.48
C THR A 91 15.77 0.83 14.98
N HIS A 92 14.71 0.77 15.78
CA HIS A 92 14.74 0.78 17.24
C HIS A 92 14.50 -0.61 17.83
N THR A 93 14.56 -1.66 17.02
CA THR A 93 14.27 -3.04 17.46
C THR A 93 15.10 -3.45 18.67
N MET A 94 14.41 -4.03 19.66
CA MET A 94 14.99 -4.65 20.84
C MET A 94 14.48 -6.09 20.96
N THR A 95 15.13 -6.91 21.79
CA THR A 95 14.69 -8.26 22.14
C THR A 95 13.93 -8.27 23.45
N PHE A 96 12.88 -9.07 23.54
CA PHE A 96 12.07 -9.25 24.74
C PHE A 96 11.32 -10.59 24.63
N ASP A 97 10.85 -11.10 25.77
CA ASP A 97 10.02 -12.30 25.82
C ASP A 97 8.59 -11.90 26.15
N LEU A 98 7.65 -12.40 25.35
CA LEU A 98 6.22 -12.14 25.50
C LEU A 98 5.53 -13.45 25.83
N ASP A 99 4.54 -13.37 26.71
CA ASP A 99 3.69 -14.51 27.06
C ASP A 99 3.03 -15.11 25.79
N LYS A 100 3.36 -16.37 25.53
CA LYS A 100 2.90 -17.14 24.37
C LYS A 100 1.38 -17.31 24.36
N ASP A 101 0.74 -17.38 25.52
CA ASP A 101 -0.70 -17.57 25.59
C ASP A 101 -1.44 -16.27 25.25
N ARG A 102 -0.95 -15.12 25.68
CA ARG A 102 -1.47 -13.80 25.24
C ARG A 102 -1.24 -13.57 23.75
N ILE A 103 -0.08 -13.98 23.22
CA ILE A 103 0.18 -13.91 21.77
C ILE A 103 -0.85 -14.73 20.98
N ARG A 104 -1.24 -15.90 21.48
CA ARG A 104 -2.29 -16.74 20.85
C ARG A 104 -3.67 -16.09 20.89
N GLN A 105 -3.92 -15.19 21.85
CA GLN A 105 -5.18 -14.44 21.92
C GLN A 105 -5.22 -13.27 20.91
N CYS A 106 -4.08 -12.61 20.62
CA CYS A 106 -4.02 -11.52 19.64
C CYS A 106 -3.82 -12.00 18.19
N THR A 107 -3.19 -13.17 17.97
CA THR A 107 -2.84 -13.65 16.62
C THR A 107 -3.65 -14.84 16.14
N GLY A 108 -3.81 -14.94 14.83
CA GLY A 108 -4.20 -16.20 14.19
C GLY A 108 -3.79 -16.27 12.73
N ARG A 109 -4.38 -17.20 11.98
CA ARG A 109 -4.03 -17.41 10.57
C ARG A 109 -5.07 -16.81 9.63
N ALA A 110 -4.59 -16.27 8.51
CA ALA A 110 -5.40 -15.85 7.38
C ALA A 110 -6.23 -17.02 6.88
N SER A 111 -7.52 -16.76 6.64
CA SER A 111 -8.44 -17.75 6.11
C SER A 111 -8.07 -18.12 4.67
N VAL A 112 -8.64 -19.22 4.17
CA VAL A 112 -8.50 -19.60 2.75
C VAL A 112 -9.04 -18.50 1.84
N LEU A 113 -10.17 -17.88 2.23
CA LEU A 113 -10.78 -16.79 1.48
C LEU A 113 -9.85 -15.57 1.39
N ASP A 114 -9.20 -15.19 2.50
CA ASP A 114 -8.26 -14.06 2.51
C ASP A 114 -7.08 -14.31 1.58
N ARG A 115 -6.55 -15.54 1.58
CA ARG A 115 -5.43 -15.93 0.72
C ARG A 115 -5.84 -15.96 -0.76
N MET A 116 -7.03 -16.48 -1.08
CA MET A 116 -7.55 -16.48 -2.44
C MET A 116 -7.78 -15.06 -2.96
N SER A 117 -8.38 -14.19 -2.14
CA SER A 117 -8.55 -12.77 -2.46
C SER A 117 -7.20 -12.08 -2.73
N SER A 118 -6.19 -12.37 -1.89
CA SER A 118 -4.81 -11.90 -2.08
C SER A 118 -4.20 -12.36 -3.40
N ILE A 119 -4.39 -13.63 -3.77
CA ILE A 119 -3.90 -14.22 -5.03
C ILE A 119 -4.53 -13.51 -6.24
N VAL A 120 -5.85 -13.29 -6.18
CA VAL A 120 -6.58 -12.57 -7.23
C VAL A 120 -6.02 -11.16 -7.41
N SER A 121 -5.74 -10.44 -6.32
CA SER A 121 -5.09 -9.13 -6.40
C SER A 121 -3.70 -9.17 -7.02
N VAL A 122 -2.84 -10.11 -6.61
CA VAL A 122 -1.51 -10.25 -7.21
C VAL A 122 -1.62 -10.55 -8.70
N TYR A 123 -2.53 -11.44 -9.09
CA TYR A 123 -2.77 -11.77 -10.50
C TYR A 123 -3.13 -10.53 -11.32
N PHE A 124 -4.13 -9.76 -10.89
CA PHE A 124 -4.55 -8.56 -11.62
C PHE A 124 -3.47 -7.48 -11.66
N ILE A 125 -2.70 -7.31 -10.57
CA ILE A 125 -1.56 -6.40 -10.55
C ILE A 125 -0.50 -6.82 -11.59
N VAL A 126 -0.09 -8.09 -11.57
CA VAL A 126 0.96 -8.62 -12.45
C VAL A 126 0.53 -8.60 -13.91
N VAL A 127 -0.70 -9.04 -14.21
CA VAL A 127 -1.25 -8.98 -15.58
C VAL A 127 -1.33 -7.54 -16.06
N GLY A 128 -1.71 -6.60 -15.19
CA GLY A 128 -1.71 -5.17 -15.51
C GLY A 128 -0.32 -4.66 -15.87
N VAL A 129 0.69 -4.98 -15.06
CA VAL A 129 2.09 -4.60 -15.32
C VAL A 129 2.59 -5.17 -16.66
N ILE A 130 2.37 -6.47 -16.92
CA ILE A 130 2.78 -7.12 -18.17
C ILE A 130 2.07 -6.47 -19.37
N SER A 131 0.78 -6.16 -19.23
CA SER A 131 -0.01 -5.50 -20.28
C SER A 131 0.45 -4.07 -20.56
N GLY A 132 0.87 -3.33 -19.53
CA GLY A 132 1.48 -2.01 -19.69
C GLY A 132 2.80 -2.06 -20.45
N ILE A 133 3.68 -3.00 -20.09
CA ILE A 133 4.99 -3.18 -20.75
C ILE A 133 4.84 -3.67 -22.19
N SER A 134 3.89 -4.56 -22.47
CA SER A 134 3.69 -5.08 -23.82
C SER A 134 3.23 -4.00 -24.80
N LYS A 135 2.45 -3.01 -24.34
CA LYS A 135 2.03 -1.85 -25.15
C LYS A 135 3.21 -0.97 -25.58
N LEU A 136 4.29 -0.85 -24.80
CA LEU A 136 5.49 -0.13 -25.22
C LEU A 136 6.19 -0.70 -26.46
N HIS A 137 5.99 -1.99 -26.72
CA HIS A 137 6.68 -2.73 -27.79
C HIS A 137 5.82 -2.90 -29.04
N LYS A 138 4.56 -2.44 -29.03
CA LYS A 138 3.69 -2.52 -30.20
C LYS A 138 4.01 -1.40 -31.18
N PRO A 139 3.96 -1.68 -32.50
CA PRO A 139 4.14 -0.64 -33.50
C PRO A 139 2.97 0.36 -33.42
N PRO A 140 3.23 1.68 -33.59
CA PRO A 140 2.25 2.76 -33.38
C PRO A 140 1.03 2.69 -34.32
N ASN A 141 1.06 1.83 -35.34
CA ASN A 141 -0.01 1.69 -36.34
C ASN A 141 -1.00 0.56 -36.02
N GLU A 142 -0.76 -0.22 -34.96
CA GLU A 142 -1.60 -1.36 -34.54
C GLU A 142 -2.22 -1.15 -33.15
N GLU A 143 -2.11 0.05 -32.57
CA GLU A 143 -2.65 0.31 -31.23
C GLU A 143 -4.16 0.53 -31.29
N PRO A 144 -4.99 -0.36 -30.74
CA PRO A 144 -6.34 0.04 -30.38
C PRO A 144 -6.24 1.16 -29.35
N CYS A 145 -7.10 2.18 -29.46
CA CYS A 145 -7.22 3.27 -28.49
C CYS A 145 -7.76 2.86 -27.12
N GLU A 146 -7.58 1.59 -26.77
CA GLU A 146 -7.85 1.05 -25.45
C GLU A 146 -6.79 1.54 -24.47
N ASP A 147 -7.26 2.05 -23.34
CA ASP A 147 -6.37 2.50 -22.29
C ASP A 147 -5.62 1.33 -21.63
N TRP A 148 -4.41 1.59 -21.14
CA TRP A 148 -3.60 0.57 -20.46
C TRP A 148 -3.88 0.57 -18.95
N PRO A 149 -3.61 -0.52 -18.24
CA PRO A 149 -4.05 -0.65 -16.85
C PRO A 149 -3.15 0.10 -15.85
N TYR A 150 -3.35 1.40 -15.75
CA TYR A 150 -2.59 2.31 -14.86
C TYR A 150 -2.74 1.96 -13.39
N ILE A 151 -3.95 1.61 -12.96
CA ILE A 151 -4.29 1.38 -11.55
C ILE A 151 -3.51 0.18 -10.98
N PRO A 152 -3.50 -1.01 -11.63
CA PRO A 152 -2.60 -2.10 -11.28
C PRO A 152 -1.13 -1.71 -11.11
N MET A 153 -0.61 -0.92 -12.06
CA MET A 153 0.79 -0.52 -12.04
C MET A 153 1.11 0.47 -10.92
N LEU A 154 0.23 1.45 -10.72
CA LEU A 154 0.31 2.39 -9.60
C LEU A 154 0.30 1.67 -8.25
N LEU A 155 -0.46 0.59 -8.14
CA LEU A 155 -0.63 -0.17 -6.90
C LEU A 155 0.34 -1.37 -6.80
N PHE A 156 1.31 -1.48 -7.71
CA PHE A 156 2.32 -2.53 -7.68
C PHE A 156 3.13 -2.55 -6.37
N TRP A 157 3.27 -1.40 -5.71
CA TRP A 157 3.88 -1.32 -4.38
C TRP A 157 3.15 -2.14 -3.31
N THR A 158 1.89 -2.52 -3.51
CA THR A 158 1.14 -3.35 -2.55
C THR A 158 1.54 -4.83 -2.59
N VAL A 159 2.19 -5.28 -3.68
CA VAL A 159 2.51 -6.70 -3.94
C VAL A 159 3.34 -7.36 -2.84
N PRO A 160 4.42 -6.75 -2.28
CA PRO A 160 5.20 -7.36 -1.21
C PRO A 160 4.34 -7.74 0.01
N ALA A 161 3.40 -6.88 0.39
CA ALA A 161 2.51 -7.15 1.51
C ALA A 161 1.52 -8.28 1.21
N THR A 162 0.96 -8.27 -0.01
CA THR A 162 0.01 -9.29 -0.46
C THR A 162 0.67 -10.66 -0.60
N ILE A 163 1.90 -10.72 -1.14
CA ILE A 163 2.69 -11.97 -1.20
C ILE A 163 2.97 -12.49 0.21
N LYS A 164 3.35 -11.59 1.14
CA LYS A 164 3.61 -12.01 2.52
C LYS A 164 2.35 -12.59 3.18
N ARG A 165 1.19 -12.00 2.91
CA ARG A 165 -0.12 -12.48 3.37
C ARG A 165 -0.42 -13.90 2.85
N ILE A 166 -0.08 -14.20 1.59
CA ILE A 166 -0.30 -15.51 0.96
C ILE A 166 0.55 -16.60 1.61
N PHE A 167 1.86 -16.37 1.77
CA PHE A 167 2.79 -17.40 2.21
C PHE A 167 2.83 -17.60 3.73
N TRP A 168 2.90 -16.53 4.51
CA TRP A 168 3.02 -16.64 5.97
C TRP A 168 1.66 -16.61 6.65
N GLY A 169 0.78 -15.72 6.21
CA GLY A 169 -0.62 -15.66 6.65
C GLY A 169 -0.82 -15.56 8.15
N ASN A 170 0.13 -15.03 8.92
CA ASN A 170 -0.09 -14.70 10.34
C ASN A 170 -0.72 -13.31 10.44
N LEU A 171 -1.81 -13.22 11.18
CA LEU A 171 -2.65 -12.03 11.33
C LEU A 171 -2.83 -11.67 12.78
N ILE A 172 -3.26 -10.43 12.97
CA ILE A 172 -3.67 -9.92 14.25
C ILE A 172 -5.17 -9.64 14.22
N PHE A 173 -5.89 -10.21 15.18
CA PHE A 173 -7.36 -10.17 15.23
C PHE A 173 -7.91 -9.34 16.38
N LYS A 174 -7.12 -9.19 17.45
CA LYS A 174 -7.48 -8.42 18.64
C LYS A 174 -6.37 -7.45 18.99
N ASP A 175 -6.74 -6.29 19.53
CA ASP A 175 -5.78 -5.23 19.86
C ASP A 175 -4.85 -5.70 20.99
N PRO A 176 -3.52 -5.78 20.74
CA PRO A 176 -2.55 -6.08 21.78
C PRO A 176 -2.55 -5.04 22.90
N ASN A 177 -2.94 -3.79 22.66
CA ASN A 177 -2.99 -2.81 23.74
C ASN A 177 -4.02 -3.16 24.81
N GLU A 178 -5.15 -3.74 24.43
CA GLU A 178 -6.17 -4.24 25.37
C GLU A 178 -5.71 -5.55 26.00
N ILE A 179 -5.15 -6.47 25.20
CA ILE A 179 -4.71 -7.77 25.72
C ILE A 179 -3.56 -7.59 26.72
N PHE A 180 -2.65 -6.63 26.52
CA PHE A 180 -1.49 -6.39 27.38
C PHE A 180 -1.67 -5.16 28.30
N GLU A 181 -2.89 -4.78 28.67
CA GLU A 181 -3.17 -3.57 29.48
C GLU A 181 -2.31 -3.48 30.77
N ASP A 182 -2.28 -4.55 31.56
CA ASP A 182 -1.60 -4.56 32.87
C ASP A 182 -0.13 -4.99 32.85
N ASN A 183 0.48 -5.21 31.67
CA ASN A 183 1.82 -5.78 31.60
C ASN A 183 2.88 -4.76 31.19
N VAL A 184 3.97 -4.78 31.97
CA VAL A 184 5.24 -4.18 31.61
C VAL A 184 6.11 -5.23 30.90
N ILE A 185 6.68 -4.86 29.76
CA ILE A 185 7.53 -5.72 28.94
C ILE A 185 8.97 -5.25 29.07
N THR A 186 9.83 -6.07 29.66
CA THR A 186 11.26 -5.77 29.78
C THR A 186 11.98 -6.04 28.46
N VAL A 187 12.75 -5.07 27.99
CA VAL A 187 13.49 -5.15 26.72
C VAL A 187 15.00 -5.16 26.90
N GLN A 188 15.69 -5.74 25.92
CA GLN A 188 17.15 -5.87 25.85
C GLN A 188 17.65 -5.44 24.48
N ASP A 189 18.81 -4.77 24.45
CA ASP A 189 19.41 -4.33 23.19
C ASP A 189 19.84 -5.50 22.31
N ILE A 190 19.67 -5.32 21.00
CA ILE A 190 20.17 -6.26 20.00
C ILE A 190 21.60 -5.95 19.60
N GLY A 191 22.34 -6.99 19.18
CA GLY A 191 23.70 -6.83 18.66
C GLY A 191 23.77 -5.92 17.41
N PRO A 192 24.91 -5.26 17.18
CA PRO A 192 25.07 -4.21 16.15
C PRO A 192 24.83 -4.70 14.72
N ILE A 193 25.16 -5.97 14.42
CA ILE A 193 24.98 -6.55 13.09
C ILE A 193 23.49 -6.64 12.72
N LYS A 194 22.65 -7.12 13.65
CA LYS A 194 21.20 -7.21 13.43
C LYS A 194 20.58 -5.82 13.29
N LYS A 195 21.04 -4.86 14.09
CA LYS A 195 20.60 -3.47 14.02
C LYS A 195 20.89 -2.85 12.64
N ASN A 196 22.09 -3.03 12.11
CA ASN A 196 22.46 -2.53 10.79
C ASN A 196 21.61 -3.15 9.68
N HIS A 197 21.36 -4.46 9.73
CA HIS A 197 20.50 -5.12 8.75
C HIS A 197 19.08 -4.52 8.75
N LEU A 198 18.50 -4.28 9.93
CA LEU A 198 17.18 -3.68 10.05
C LEU A 198 17.13 -2.24 9.53
N ILE A 199 18.17 -1.44 9.77
CA ILE A 199 18.28 -0.09 9.19
C ILE A 199 18.27 -0.16 7.67
N VAL A 200 19.02 -1.09 7.08
CA VAL A 200 19.03 -1.30 5.63
C VAL A 200 17.67 -1.71 5.11
N THR A 201 16.98 -2.67 5.75
CA THR A 201 15.66 -3.13 5.31
C THR A 201 14.60 -2.03 5.39
N VAL A 202 14.61 -1.24 6.47
CA VAL A 202 13.67 -0.12 6.63
C VAL A 202 13.93 0.97 5.60
N THR A 203 15.19 1.30 5.35
CA THR A 203 15.59 2.30 4.35
C THR A 203 15.25 1.83 2.94
N LEU A 204 15.46 0.56 2.62
CA LEU A 204 15.05 -0.03 1.35
C LEU A 204 13.53 0.02 1.18
N THR A 205 12.78 -0.25 2.24
CA THR A 205 11.31 -0.15 2.22
C THR A 205 10.84 1.27 1.92
N ALA A 206 11.47 2.28 2.54
CA ALA A 206 11.20 3.68 2.25
C ALA A 206 11.54 4.03 0.79
N PHE A 207 12.70 3.59 0.30
CA PHE A 207 13.11 3.79 -1.09
C PHE A 207 12.11 3.18 -2.08
N VAL A 208 11.70 1.93 -1.88
CA VAL A 208 10.69 1.25 -2.72
C VAL A 208 9.36 2.00 -2.68
N SER A 209 8.91 2.42 -1.50
CA SER A 209 7.65 3.18 -1.33
C SER A 209 7.66 4.51 -2.07
N ILE A 210 8.83 5.15 -2.15
CA ILE A 210 9.01 6.45 -2.80
C ILE A 210 9.14 6.30 -4.30
N VAL A 211 9.94 5.34 -4.79
CA VAL A 211 10.38 5.26 -6.20
C VAL A 211 9.45 4.39 -7.05
N LEU A 212 8.98 3.26 -6.51
CA LEU A 212 8.25 2.27 -7.30
C LEU A 212 6.98 2.82 -7.98
N PRO A 213 6.17 3.68 -7.35
CA PRO A 213 5.01 4.27 -8.02
C PRO A 213 5.36 5.08 -9.29
N TRP A 214 6.53 5.73 -9.32
CA TRP A 214 6.96 6.58 -10.44
C TRP A 214 7.22 5.81 -11.73
N LEU A 215 7.44 4.50 -11.67
CA LEU A 215 7.52 3.67 -12.88
C LEU A 215 6.25 3.83 -13.72
N THR A 216 5.09 3.99 -13.09
CA THR A 216 3.82 4.23 -13.79
C THR A 216 3.81 5.56 -14.53
N VAL A 217 4.43 6.60 -13.96
CA VAL A 217 4.55 7.93 -14.61
C VAL A 217 5.45 7.84 -15.84
N PHE A 218 6.61 7.18 -15.71
CA PHE A 218 7.51 6.97 -16.85
C PHE A 218 6.83 6.20 -17.97
N LEU A 219 6.11 5.11 -17.65
CA LEU A 219 5.39 4.35 -18.67
C LEU A 219 4.29 5.18 -19.32
N ALA A 220 3.48 5.87 -18.52
CA ALA A 220 2.39 6.70 -19.03
C ALA A 220 2.89 7.81 -19.96
N TYR A 221 4.08 8.36 -19.69
CA TYR A 221 4.70 9.35 -20.56
C TYR A 221 5.01 8.82 -21.96
N TYR A 222 5.47 7.57 -22.06
CA TYR A 222 5.91 6.96 -23.33
C TYR A 222 4.81 6.17 -24.05
N THR A 223 3.63 5.98 -23.45
CA THR A 223 2.51 5.26 -24.10
C THR A 223 1.50 6.21 -24.74
N PRO A 224 1.31 6.19 -26.08
CA PRO A 224 0.27 6.96 -26.76
C PRO A 224 -1.16 6.47 -26.41
N PRO A 225 -2.22 7.19 -26.82
CA PRO A 225 -2.24 8.50 -27.48
C PRO A 225 -2.26 9.70 -26.51
N ILE A 226 -2.68 9.52 -25.25
CA ILE A 226 -2.81 10.61 -24.25
C ILE A 226 -1.49 10.86 -23.47
N GLY A 227 -0.47 10.03 -23.73
CA GLY A 227 0.66 9.78 -22.83
C GLY A 227 1.30 11.00 -22.15
N TYR A 228 1.86 11.91 -22.94
CA TYR A 228 2.69 12.99 -22.40
C TYR A 228 1.90 14.06 -21.63
N LEU A 229 0.68 14.42 -22.05
CA LEU A 229 0.12 15.72 -21.67
C LEU A 229 -0.74 15.70 -20.41
N CYS A 230 -1.81 14.90 -20.37
CA CYS A 230 -2.72 14.91 -19.22
C CYS A 230 -2.44 13.79 -18.24
N ARG A 231 -2.12 12.60 -18.76
CA ARG A 231 -2.04 11.39 -17.94
C ARG A 231 -0.80 11.36 -17.05
N SER A 232 0.38 11.58 -17.63
CA SER A 232 1.63 11.62 -16.86
C SER A 232 1.56 12.67 -15.74
N LYS A 233 0.98 13.85 -16.01
CA LYS A 233 0.76 14.92 -15.02
C LYS A 233 -0.20 14.50 -13.90
N TYR A 234 -1.29 13.83 -14.27
CA TYR A 234 -2.25 13.30 -13.30
C TYR A 234 -1.58 12.30 -12.35
N LEU A 235 -0.88 11.31 -12.92
CA LEU A 235 -0.17 10.28 -12.16
C LEU A 235 0.97 10.86 -11.33
N THR A 236 1.65 11.90 -11.83
CA THR A 236 2.68 12.65 -11.08
C THR A 236 2.10 13.24 -9.80
N THR A 237 0.86 13.73 -9.82
CA THR A 237 0.20 14.28 -8.62
C THR A 237 0.02 13.21 -7.55
N VAL A 238 -0.46 12.02 -7.93
CA VAL A 238 -0.62 10.88 -7.00
C VAL A 238 0.74 10.43 -6.45
N CYS A 239 1.73 10.26 -7.33
CA CYS A 239 3.08 9.83 -6.93
C CYS A 239 3.77 10.86 -6.01
N ALA A 240 3.57 12.16 -6.24
CA ALA A 240 4.11 13.21 -5.38
C ALA A 240 3.56 13.14 -3.96
N ILE A 241 2.23 12.93 -3.80
CA ILE A 241 1.60 12.74 -2.48
C ILE A 241 2.22 11.54 -1.77
N TRP A 242 2.34 10.40 -2.47
CA TRP A 242 2.92 9.18 -1.92
C TRP A 242 4.39 9.32 -1.52
N SER A 243 5.22 9.94 -2.37
CA SER A 243 6.63 10.14 -2.08
C SER A 243 6.84 11.08 -0.90
N PHE A 244 6.10 12.19 -0.85
CA PHE A 244 6.19 13.14 0.26
C PHE A 244 5.78 12.49 1.59
N ASN A 245 4.63 11.82 1.62
CA ASN A 245 4.16 11.15 2.84
C ASN A 245 5.07 10.00 3.27
N SER A 246 5.58 9.22 2.32
CA SER A 246 6.52 8.12 2.63
C SER A 246 7.84 8.64 3.20
N LEU A 247 8.35 9.76 2.68
CA LEU A 247 9.54 10.41 3.22
C LEU A 247 9.31 10.93 4.65
N ILE A 248 8.18 11.59 4.90
CA ILE A 248 7.82 12.07 6.25
C ILE A 248 7.72 10.89 7.22
N ALA A 249 6.98 9.84 6.85
CA ALA A 249 6.81 8.67 7.71
C ALA A 249 8.15 7.99 8.01
N TYR A 250 9.06 7.91 7.03
CA TYR A 250 10.41 7.41 7.25
C TYR A 250 11.21 8.28 8.24
N ILE A 251 11.19 9.61 8.09
CA ILE A 251 11.89 10.52 9.02
C ILE A 251 11.32 10.39 10.44
N VAL A 252 10.00 10.29 10.58
CA VAL A 252 9.34 10.12 11.88
C VAL A 252 9.73 8.79 12.51
N HIS A 253 9.75 7.70 11.73
CA HIS A 253 10.20 6.39 12.18
C HIS A 253 11.67 6.42 12.65
N LEU A 254 12.56 7.09 11.92
CA LEU A 254 13.95 7.28 12.33
C LEU A 254 14.08 8.04 13.66
N LYS A 255 13.27 9.09 13.87
CA LYS A 255 13.24 9.86 15.13
C LYS A 255 12.71 9.05 16.31
N GLY A 256 11.94 7.99 16.07
CA GLY A 256 11.35 7.14 17.08
C GLY A 256 9.90 7.53 17.37
N GLU A 257 9.00 6.58 17.14
CA GLU A 257 7.56 6.75 17.36
C GLU A 257 7.14 6.17 18.70
N ARG A 258 6.29 6.87 19.46
CA ARG A 258 5.70 6.33 20.70
C ARG A 258 4.50 5.43 20.45
N HIS A 259 3.73 5.71 19.41
CA HIS A 259 2.51 4.98 19.06
C HIS A 259 2.41 4.81 17.54
N VAL A 260 1.88 3.68 17.07
CA VAL A 260 1.72 3.41 15.63
C VAL A 260 0.70 4.34 14.97
N SER A 261 -0.31 4.71 15.74
CA SER A 261 -1.32 5.71 15.41
C SER A 261 -1.06 7.00 16.17
N ASP A 262 0.07 7.67 15.91
CA ASP A 262 0.18 9.07 16.32
C ASP A 262 -0.97 9.86 15.70
N ARG A 263 -1.71 10.63 16.52
CA ARG A 263 -2.96 11.27 16.10
C ARG A 263 -2.75 12.20 14.91
N PHE A 264 -1.66 12.97 14.89
CA PHE A 264 -1.41 13.92 13.83
C PHE A 264 -1.11 13.20 12.51
N PHE A 265 -0.16 12.27 12.52
CA PHE A 265 0.21 11.53 11.31
C PHE A 265 -0.89 10.59 10.82
N HIS A 266 -1.68 10.00 11.73
CA HIS A 266 -2.83 9.19 11.35
C HIS A 266 -3.86 10.00 10.59
N VAL A 267 -4.29 11.14 11.14
CA VAL A 267 -5.27 12.01 10.46
C VAL A 267 -4.71 12.53 9.14
N TRP A 268 -3.47 13.03 9.13
CA TRP A 268 -2.84 13.54 7.91
C TRP A 268 -2.78 12.50 6.79
N PHE A 269 -2.24 11.32 7.07
CA PHE A 269 -2.13 10.25 6.07
C PHE A 269 -3.50 9.72 5.64
N SER A 270 -4.49 9.64 6.53
CA SER A 270 -5.85 9.24 6.17
C SER A 270 -6.53 10.27 5.25
N ILE A 271 -6.34 11.57 5.48
CA ILE A 271 -6.83 12.64 4.58
C ILE A 271 -6.17 12.52 3.21
N CYS A 272 -4.84 12.39 3.16
CA CYS A 272 -4.14 12.16 1.90
C CYS A 272 -4.63 10.89 1.19
N GLY A 273 -4.91 9.82 1.94
CA GLY A 273 -5.48 8.59 1.41
C GLY A 273 -6.88 8.77 0.82
N PHE A 274 -7.72 9.59 1.46
CA PHE A 274 -9.02 9.94 0.91
C PHE A 274 -8.90 10.72 -0.40
N VAL A 275 -7.99 11.70 -0.46
CA VAL A 275 -7.67 12.44 -1.69
C VAL A 275 -7.18 11.49 -2.77
N VAL A 276 -6.23 10.59 -2.46
CA VAL A 276 -5.72 9.59 -3.41
C VAL A 276 -6.84 8.64 -3.87
N ALA A 277 -7.73 8.20 -2.98
CA ALA A 277 -8.86 7.34 -3.36
C ALA A 277 -9.76 8.04 -4.38
N PHE A 278 -10.08 9.31 -4.16
CA PHE A 278 -10.83 10.12 -5.12
C PHE A 278 -10.09 10.27 -6.45
N LEU A 279 -8.77 10.51 -6.40
CA LEU A 279 -7.94 10.60 -7.60
C LEU A 279 -7.88 9.26 -8.36
N LEU A 280 -7.83 8.12 -7.68
CA LEU A 280 -7.85 6.80 -8.33
C LEU A 280 -9.22 6.50 -8.96
N LEU A 281 -10.30 6.90 -8.31
CA LEU A 281 -11.65 6.76 -8.85
C LEU A 281 -11.84 7.65 -10.08
N ALA A 282 -11.44 8.92 -10.02
CA ALA A 282 -11.45 9.81 -11.17
C ALA A 282 -10.55 9.30 -12.30
N LEU A 283 -9.39 8.72 -12.00
CA LEU A 283 -8.53 8.08 -13.00
C LEU A 283 -9.23 6.91 -13.70
N GLY A 284 -9.97 6.07 -12.95
CA GLY A 284 -10.77 4.99 -13.52
C GLY A 284 -11.86 5.50 -14.47
N ILE A 285 -12.54 6.60 -14.10
CA ILE A 285 -13.55 7.24 -14.96
C ILE A 285 -12.89 7.82 -16.22
N LEU A 286 -11.75 8.51 -16.07
CA LEU A 286 -11.01 9.09 -17.20
C LEU A 286 -10.44 8.03 -18.15
N ALA A 287 -10.15 6.83 -17.64
CA ALA A 287 -9.69 5.72 -18.46
C ALA A 287 -10.83 5.11 -19.30
N GLU A 288 -12.06 5.09 -18.77
CA GLU A 288 -13.25 4.62 -19.50
C GLU A 288 -13.75 5.66 -20.52
N PHE A 289 -13.78 6.92 -20.12
CA PHE A 289 -14.31 8.03 -20.91
C PHE A 289 -13.18 8.97 -21.33
N SER A 290 -12.41 8.57 -22.33
CA SER A 290 -11.21 9.31 -22.77
C SER A 290 -11.49 10.75 -23.22
N GLU A 291 -12.70 11.06 -23.68
CA GLU A 291 -13.13 12.42 -24.04
C GLU A 291 -13.06 13.38 -22.85
N LEU A 292 -13.22 12.89 -21.61
CA LEU A 292 -13.15 13.71 -20.40
C LEU A 292 -11.75 14.27 -20.13
N TRP A 293 -10.69 13.73 -20.75
CA TRP A 293 -9.35 14.31 -20.64
C TRP A 293 -9.28 15.74 -21.21
N THR A 294 -10.19 16.10 -22.13
CA THR A 294 -10.28 17.45 -22.70
C THR A 294 -10.66 18.53 -21.67
N VAL A 295 -11.28 18.14 -20.54
CA VAL A 295 -11.59 19.05 -19.43
C VAL A 295 -10.31 19.67 -18.84
N PHE A 296 -9.20 18.95 -18.86
CA PHE A 296 -7.91 19.45 -18.36
C PHE A 296 -7.17 20.32 -19.36
N SER A 297 -7.28 20.03 -20.66
CA SER A 297 -6.73 20.82 -21.75
C SER A 297 -7.23 20.31 -23.10
N SER A 298 -7.45 21.22 -24.06
CA SER A 298 -7.71 20.85 -25.46
C SER A 298 -6.56 20.07 -26.11
N SER A 299 -5.34 20.20 -25.58
CA SER A 299 -4.18 19.41 -26.01
C SER A 299 -4.26 17.92 -25.61
N CYS A 300 -5.28 17.53 -24.84
CA CYS A 300 -5.51 16.14 -24.44
C CYS A 300 -6.65 15.48 -25.23
N ASP A 301 -7.13 16.14 -26.27
CA ASP A 301 -8.02 15.53 -27.25
C ASP A 301 -7.25 14.52 -28.10
N ILE A 302 -7.77 13.29 -28.14
CA ILE A 302 -7.22 12.18 -28.93
C ILE A 302 -8.17 11.72 -30.05
N SER A 303 -9.26 12.45 -30.27
CA SER A 303 -10.27 12.14 -31.29
C SER A 303 -9.67 12.00 -32.70
N SER A 304 -8.64 12.79 -33.02
CA SER A 304 -7.93 12.73 -34.31
C SER A 304 -6.95 11.56 -34.45
N SER A 305 -6.47 11.02 -33.33
CA SER A 305 -5.51 9.89 -33.29
C SER A 305 -6.22 8.54 -33.20
N CYS A 306 -7.49 8.57 -32.84
CA CYS A 306 -8.34 7.42 -32.59
C CYS A 306 -9.54 7.43 -33.52
N THR A 307 -9.34 7.15 -34.80
CA THR A 307 -10.46 6.79 -35.67
C THR A 307 -11.04 5.47 -35.16
N ARG A 308 -12.19 5.52 -34.47
CA ARG A 308 -13.03 4.34 -34.23
C ARG A 308 -13.22 3.66 -35.58
N GLY A 309 -12.56 2.52 -35.78
CA GLY A 309 -12.93 1.60 -36.83
C GLY A 309 -14.42 1.30 -36.67
N VAL A 310 -15.16 1.55 -37.75
CA VAL A 310 -16.54 1.08 -37.92
C VAL A 310 -16.59 -0.43 -37.72
#